data_AF-A0A381VPR7-F1
#
_entry.id   AF-A0A381VPR7-F1
#
_cell.length_a   1.000
_cell.length_b   1.000
_cell.length_c   1.000
_cell.angle_alpha   90.00
_cell.angle_beta   90.00
_cell.angle_gamma   90.00
#
_symmetry.space_group_name_H-M   'P 1'
#
loop_
_entity.id
_entity.type
_entity.pdbx_description
1 polymer ?
#
loop_
_entity_poly.entity_id
_entity_poly.type
_entity_poly.pdbx_seq_one_letter_code
_entity_poly.pdbx_strand_id
1 'polypeptide(L)'
;QSFNMYIASTVHVAHAHKMRGSRWADDKTAHVSMADKVAQNMESYANVIEEHYFVGPWVLGEQYSMCDPYLALVTRWLRPDGVLLDNFPKLKAHDALMRSRSSMQSTLPLYA
;
A
#
# COMPACT_ATOMS: atom_id res chain seq x y z
N GLN A 1 17.06 -0.89 2.39
CA GLN A 1 15.97 -1.63 3.07
C GLN A 1 14.93 -0.73 3.76
N SER A 2 15.18 0.58 3.92
CA SER A 2 14.25 1.51 4.59
C SER A 2 12.82 1.44 4.05
N PHE A 3 12.65 1.44 2.72
CA PHE A 3 11.34 1.35 2.07
C PHE A 3 10.55 0.08 2.46
N ASN A 4 11.14 -1.10 2.27
CA ASN A 4 10.49 -2.37 2.59
C ASN A 4 10.14 -2.48 4.07
N MET A 5 11.00 -1.94 4.95
CA MET A 5 10.72 -1.89 6.39
C MET A 5 9.56 -0.95 6.69
N TYR A 6 9.49 0.22 6.06
CA TYR A 6 8.35 1.13 6.23
C TYR A 6 7.02 0.46 5.85
N ILE A 7 6.97 -0.27 4.72
CA ILE A 7 5.77 -1.03 4.38
C ILE A 7 5.48 -2.11 5.44
N ALA A 8 6.47 -2.93 5.79
CA ALA A 8 6.28 -4.08 6.67
C ALA A 8 5.87 -3.69 8.10
N SER A 9 6.46 -2.64 8.67
CA SER A 9 6.26 -2.27 10.07
C SER A 9 5.26 -1.13 10.27
N THR A 10 4.85 -0.42 9.21
CA THR A 10 3.94 0.73 9.31
C THR A 10 2.71 0.55 8.43
N VAL A 11 2.88 0.49 7.11
CA VAL A 11 1.74 0.51 6.17
C VAL A 11 0.89 -0.76 6.28
N HIS A 12 1.53 -1.93 6.23
CA HIS A 12 0.85 -3.22 6.35
C HIS A 12 0.20 -3.38 7.73
N VAL A 13 0.84 -2.85 8.78
CA VAL A 13 0.26 -2.84 10.13
C VAL A 13 -1.02 -2.02 10.17
N ALA A 14 -1.03 -0.80 9.61
CA ALA A 14 -2.26 0.01 9.57
C ALA A 14 -3.37 -0.62 8.71
N HIS A 15 -3.05 -1.16 7.54
CA HIS A 15 -4.00 -1.93 6.74
C HIS A 15 -4.64 -3.06 7.57
N ALA A 16 -3.82 -3.79 8.35
CA ALA A 16 -4.30 -4.90 9.16
C ALA A 16 -5.32 -4.49 10.24
N HIS A 17 -5.28 -3.25 10.74
CA HIS A 17 -6.23 -2.77 11.75
C HIS A 17 -7.68 -2.75 11.27
N LYS A 18 -7.92 -2.70 9.95
CA LYS A 18 -9.25 -2.73 9.37
C LYS A 18 -10.05 -3.99 9.71
N MET A 19 -9.40 -5.14 9.63
CA MET A 19 -10.05 -6.45 9.75
C MET A 19 -9.48 -7.31 10.87
N ARG A 20 -8.32 -6.93 11.43
CA ARG A 20 -7.53 -7.78 12.35
C ARG A 20 -7.25 -7.07 13.68
N GLY A 21 -8.12 -6.14 14.08
CA GLY A 21 -8.05 -5.44 15.37
C GLY A 21 -7.93 -6.39 16.58
N SER A 22 -8.48 -7.60 16.48
CA SER A 22 -8.38 -8.64 17.51
C SER A 22 -6.96 -9.10 17.84
N ARG A 23 -5.96 -8.77 17.01
CA ARG A 23 -4.55 -9.03 17.33
C ARG A 23 -4.04 -8.12 18.46
N TRP A 24 -4.71 -7.00 18.74
CA TRP A 24 -4.25 -5.98 19.68
C TRP A 24 -5.23 -5.67 20.81
N ALA A 25 -6.51 -6.00 20.65
CA ALA A 25 -7.54 -5.76 21.66
C ALA A 25 -8.62 -6.83 21.59
N ASP A 26 -9.26 -7.15 22.72
CA ASP A 26 -10.47 -8.01 22.75
C ASP A 26 -11.78 -7.19 22.68
N ASP A 27 -11.70 -5.89 22.97
CA ASP A 27 -12.84 -4.99 22.94
C ASP A 27 -13.28 -4.68 21.49
N LYS A 28 -14.53 -5.02 21.18
CA LYS A 28 -15.15 -4.78 19.88
C LYS A 28 -15.25 -3.29 19.54
N THR A 29 -15.42 -2.41 20.53
CA THR A 29 -15.50 -0.96 20.26
C THR A 29 -14.14 -0.41 19.82
N ALA A 30 -13.05 -0.92 20.39
CA ALA A 30 -11.70 -0.62 19.94
C ALA A 30 -11.47 -1.11 18.50
N HIS A 31 -12.01 -2.27 18.10
CA HIS A 31 -11.90 -2.76 16.71
C HIS A 31 -12.53 -1.79 15.72
N VAL A 32 -13.73 -1.28 16.03
CA VAL A 32 -14.41 -0.29 15.19
C VAL A 32 -13.57 0.98 15.11
N SER A 33 -13.10 1.52 16.24
CA SER A 33 -12.26 2.73 16.26
C SER A 33 -10.95 2.55 15.48
N MET A 34 -10.32 1.38 15.57
CA MET A 34 -9.11 1.06 14.80
C MET A 34 -9.42 0.99 13.29
N ALA A 35 -10.54 0.39 12.90
CA ALA A 35 -10.97 0.30 11.50
C ALA A 35 -11.32 1.67 10.91
N ASP A 36 -12.01 2.53 11.66
CA ASP A 36 -12.39 3.89 11.24
C ASP A 36 -11.16 4.76 10.94
N LYS A 37 -10.02 4.48 11.60
CA LYS A 37 -8.77 5.23 11.41
C LYS A 37 -7.99 4.83 10.15
N VAL A 38 -8.32 3.68 9.54
CA VAL A 38 -7.50 3.08 8.47
C VAL A 38 -7.40 4.01 7.25
N ALA A 39 -8.49 4.61 6.80
CA ALA A 39 -8.47 5.48 5.63
C ALA A 39 -7.49 6.64 5.79
N GLN A 40 -7.58 7.35 6.91
CA GLN A 40 -6.69 8.47 7.24
C GLN A 40 -5.22 8.03 7.34
N ASN A 41 -4.95 6.88 7.98
CA ASN A 41 -3.59 6.38 8.13
C ASN A 41 -2.99 5.98 6.78
N MET A 42 -3.74 5.22 5.97
CA MET A 42 -3.28 4.75 4.66
C MET A 42 -3.05 5.91 3.70
N GLU A 43 -3.88 6.97 3.73
CA GLU A 43 -3.67 8.18 2.95
C GLU A 43 -2.38 8.91 3.37
N SER A 44 -2.18 9.10 4.67
CA SER A 44 -0.95 9.71 5.20
C SER A 44 0.30 8.94 4.80
N TYR A 45 0.25 7.60 4.84
CA TYR A 45 1.40 6.78 4.48
C TYR A 45 1.64 6.71 2.98
N ALA A 46 0.58 6.75 2.16
CA ALA A 46 0.72 6.89 0.72
C ALA A 46 1.41 8.22 0.35
N ASN A 47 1.08 9.32 1.06
CA ASN A 47 1.79 10.60 0.88
C ASN A 47 3.27 10.48 1.23
N VAL A 48 3.62 9.87 2.37
CA VAL A 48 5.03 9.63 2.73
C VAL A 48 5.77 8.82 1.66
N ILE A 49 5.12 7.81 1.08
CA ILE A 49 5.72 7.04 -0.01
C ILE A 49 5.95 7.92 -1.25
N GLU A 50 4.90 8.60 -1.73
CA GLU A 50 4.93 9.46 -2.93
C GLU A 50 5.97 10.60 -2.81
N GLU A 51 6.06 11.22 -1.63
CA GLU A 51 6.90 12.41 -1.41
C GLU A 51 8.34 12.08 -1.05
N HIS A 52 8.59 11.01 -0.28
CA HIS A 52 9.90 10.79 0.33
C HIS A 52 10.60 9.50 -0.07
N TYR A 53 9.86 8.44 -0.39
CA TYR A 53 10.48 7.15 -0.75
C TYR A 53 10.53 6.89 -2.24
N PHE A 54 9.60 7.43 -3.02
CA PHE A 54 9.46 7.11 -4.43
C PHE A 54 10.29 8.06 -5.30
N VAL A 55 11.30 7.51 -5.98
CA VAL A 55 12.16 8.26 -6.92
C VAL A 55 11.55 8.29 -8.33
N GLY A 56 11.14 7.13 -8.84
CA GLY A 56 10.52 6.97 -10.17
C GLY A 56 11.52 6.67 -11.30
N PRO A 57 11.11 5.95 -12.36
CA PRO A 57 9.79 5.32 -12.56
C PRO A 57 9.52 4.08 -11.69
N TRP A 58 10.56 3.45 -11.14
CA TRP A 58 10.47 2.42 -10.11
C TRP A 58 10.77 3.04 -8.74
N VAL A 59 10.48 2.31 -7.65
CA VAL A 59 10.64 2.85 -6.29
C VAL A 59 12.03 3.44 -6.05
N LEU A 60 13.08 2.76 -6.50
CA LEU A 60 14.48 3.17 -6.30
C LEU A 60 15.07 3.97 -7.47
N GLY A 61 14.26 4.36 -8.46
CA GLY A 61 14.68 5.14 -9.62
C GLY A 61 14.48 4.40 -10.94
N GLU A 62 15.50 4.38 -11.79
CA GLU A 62 15.43 3.85 -13.16
C GLU A 62 15.30 2.32 -13.25
N GLN A 63 15.73 1.60 -12.22
CA GLN A 63 15.80 0.14 -12.24
C GLN A 63 14.73 -0.51 -11.35
N TYR A 64 14.07 -1.54 -11.89
CA TYR A 64 13.14 -2.38 -11.15
C TYR A 64 13.87 -3.12 -10.01
N SER A 65 13.20 -3.26 -8.87
CA SER A 65 13.72 -3.88 -7.67
C SER A 65 12.66 -4.68 -6.92
N MET A 66 13.05 -5.30 -5.80
CA MET A 66 12.11 -5.97 -4.88
C MET A 66 11.16 -5.00 -4.16
N CYS A 67 11.41 -3.69 -4.20
CA CYS A 67 10.52 -2.69 -3.61
C CYS A 67 9.22 -2.54 -4.42
N ASP A 68 9.30 -2.67 -5.74
CA ASP A 68 8.20 -2.46 -6.67
C ASP A 68 7.02 -3.42 -6.50
N PRO A 69 7.21 -4.76 -6.40
CA PRO A 69 6.10 -5.66 -6.14
C PRO A 69 5.49 -5.44 -4.74
N TYR A 70 6.28 -4.96 -3.77
CA TYR A 70 5.74 -4.65 -2.44
C TYR A 70 4.88 -3.38 -2.47
N LEU A 71 5.28 -2.36 -3.22
CA LEU A 71 4.46 -1.18 -3.46
C LEU A 71 3.17 -1.52 -4.23
N ALA A 72 3.25 -2.38 -5.24
CA ALA A 72 2.08 -2.81 -6.01
C ALA A 72 1.05 -3.58 -5.16
N LEU A 73 1.50 -4.22 -4.07
CA LEU A 73 0.60 -4.80 -3.09
C LEU A 73 -0.12 -3.71 -2.27
N VAL A 74 0.60 -2.66 -1.85
CA VAL A 74 0.04 -1.51 -1.13
C VAL A 74 -0.99 -0.77 -1.99
N THR A 75 -0.71 -0.50 -3.28
CA THR A 75 -1.64 0.23 -4.16
C THR A 75 -2.99 -0.49 -4.30
N ARG A 76 -3.00 -1.83 -4.27
CA ARG A 76 -4.23 -2.64 -4.28
C ARG A 76 -5.09 -2.47 -3.01
N TRP A 77 -4.48 -2.14 -1.87
CA TRP A 77 -5.19 -1.95 -0.60
C TRP A 77 -5.84 -0.58 -0.48
N LEU A 78 -5.27 0.45 -1.13
CA LEU A 78 -5.69 1.84 -0.98
C LEU A 78 -7.20 2.05 -1.22
N ARG A 79 -7.72 1.61 -2.38
CA ARG A 79 -9.15 1.79 -2.70
C ARG A 79 -10.08 1.07 -1.70
N PRO A 80 -9.91 -0.23 -1.41
CA PRO A 80 -10.68 -0.90 -0.36
C PRO A 80 -10.62 -0.16 0.98
N ASP A 81 -9.48 0.44 1.32
CA ASP A 81 -9.25 1.16 2.57
C ASP A 81 -9.74 2.62 2.56
N GLY A 82 -10.42 3.05 1.49
CA GLY A 82 -11.03 4.38 1.38
C GLY A 82 -10.11 5.46 0.82
N VAL A 83 -8.96 5.08 0.24
CA VAL A 83 -7.97 6.00 -0.32
C VAL A 83 -8.01 5.94 -1.85
N LEU A 84 -8.18 7.10 -2.49
CA LEU A 84 -8.20 7.20 -3.95
C LEU A 84 -6.76 7.30 -4.50
N LEU A 85 -6.34 6.29 -5.26
CA LEU A 85 -5.02 6.29 -5.92
C LEU A 85 -4.83 7.48 -6.87
N ASP A 86 -5.92 8.06 -7.38
CA ASP A 86 -5.88 9.25 -8.25
C ASP A 86 -5.29 10.49 -7.58
N ASN A 87 -5.23 10.53 -6.25
CA ASN A 87 -4.59 11.59 -5.48
C ASN A 87 -3.06 11.49 -5.47
N PHE A 88 -2.50 10.40 -6.01
CA PHE A 88 -1.07 10.03 -5.92
C PHE A 88 -0.49 9.81 -7.32
N PRO A 89 -0.14 10.87 -8.08
CA PRO A 89 0.29 10.76 -9.47
C PRO A 89 1.47 9.81 -9.71
N LYS A 90 2.49 9.80 -8.85
CA LYS A 90 3.65 8.91 -8.99
C LYS A 90 3.27 7.46 -8.71
N LEU A 91 2.48 7.21 -7.66
CA LEU A 91 2.01 5.85 -7.34
C LEU A 91 1.05 5.32 -8.41
N LYS A 92 0.20 6.18 -8.98
CA LYS A 92 -0.68 5.82 -10.09
C LYS A 92 0.11 5.46 -11.34
N ALA A 93 1.15 6.22 -11.67
CA ALA A 93 2.05 5.91 -12.78
C ALA A 93 2.79 4.57 -12.55
N HIS A 94 3.26 4.33 -11.32
CA HIS A 94 3.88 3.07 -10.94
C HIS A 94 2.93 1.87 -11.04
N ASP A 95 1.68 2.00 -10.58
CA ASP A 95 0.66 0.94 -10.69
C ASP A 95 0.41 0.57 -12.16
N ALA A 96 0.33 1.57 -13.05
CA ALA A 96 0.22 1.36 -14.49
C ALA A 96 1.44 0.62 -15.08
N LEU A 97 2.66 1.00 -14.66
CA LEU A 97 3.89 0.31 -15.06
C LEU A 97 3.94 -1.14 -14.54
N MET A 98 3.51 -1.38 -13.30
CA MET A 98 3.47 -2.72 -12.72
C MET A 98 2.48 -3.62 -13.45
N ARG A 99 1.30 -3.10 -13.83
CA ARG A 99 0.29 -3.84 -14.61
C ARG A 99 0.73 -4.23 -16.01
N SER A 100 1.71 -3.54 -16.60
CA SER A 100 2.24 -3.92 -17.91
C SER A 100 3.27 -5.06 -17.84
N ARG A 101 3.79 -5.39 -16.65
CA ARG A 101 4.77 -6.47 -16.48
C ARG A 101 4.12 -7.84 -16.65
N SER A 102 4.77 -8.73 -17.39
CA SER A 102 4.35 -10.12 -17.59
C SER A 102 4.13 -10.88 -16.27
N SER A 103 4.97 -10.63 -15.27
CA SER A 103 4.85 -11.22 -13.93
C SER A 103 3.59 -10.79 -13.17
N MET A 104 3.11 -9.57 -13.40
CA MET A 104 1.87 -9.08 -12.81
C MET A 104 0.68 -9.63 -13.59
N GLN A 105 0.74 -9.59 -14.92
CA GLN A 105 -0.31 -10.10 -15.80
C GLN A 105 -0.60 -11.60 -15.58
N SER A 106 0.41 -12.41 -15.28
CA SER A 106 0.23 -13.82 -14.99
C SER A 106 -0.48 -14.09 -13.66
N THR A 107 -0.47 -13.14 -12.72
CA THR A 107 -1.06 -13.30 -11.38
C THR A 107 -2.39 -12.57 -11.21
N LEU A 108 -2.66 -11.51 -11.99
CA LEU A 108 -3.91 -10.75 -11.94
C LEU A 108 -5.19 -11.61 -12.01
N PRO A 109 -5.29 -12.67 -12.84
CA PRO A 109 -6.47 -13.53 -12.91
C PRO A 109 -6.82 -14.24 -11.59
N LEU A 110 -5.86 -14.40 -10.67
CA LEU A 110 -6.09 -15.03 -9.36
C LEU A 110 -6.80 -14.11 -8.37
N TYR A 111 -6.95 -12.82 -8.72
CA TYR A 111 -7.47 -11.78 -7.84
C TYR A 111 -8.60 -10.95 -8.50
N ALA A 112 -9.16 -11.46 -9.61
CA ALA A 112 -10.29 -10.87 -10.32
C ALA A 112 -11.63 -11.19 -9.63
#